data_AF-A0A6I6MW73-F1
#
_entry.id   AF-A0A6I6MW73-F1
#
_cell.length_a   1.000
_cell.length_b   1.000
_cell.length_c   1.000
_cell.angle_alpha   90.00
_cell.angle_beta   90.00
_cell.angle_gamma   90.00
#
_symmetry.space_group_name_H-M   'P 1'
#
loop_
_entity.id
_entity.type
_entity.pdbx_description
1 polymer ?
#
loop_
_entity_poly.entity_id
_entity_poly.type
_entity_poly.pdbx_seq_one_letter_code
_entity_poly.pdbx_strand_id
1 'polypeptide(L)'
;MRKLGLEGEIERLDPQEIYERDAWVCQICRSPVDRRRVWPDMWSPTLDHKIPLTAGGEHTRENVQLSHWLCNLHKGDRFLIES
;
A
#
# COMPACT_ATOMS: atom_id res chain seq x y z
N MET A 1 -22.99 6.89 -12.16
CA MET A 1 -22.55 6.72 -10.76
C MET A 1 -21.85 5.38 -10.66
N ARG A 2 -20.52 5.34 -10.48
CA ARG A 2 -19.77 4.07 -10.38
C ARG A 2 -20.17 3.40 -9.06
N LYS A 3 -20.77 2.20 -9.11
CA LYS A 3 -20.92 1.35 -7.92
C LYS A 3 -19.51 1.08 -7.41
N LEU A 4 -19.14 1.63 -6.25
CA LEU A 4 -17.98 1.13 -5.51
C LEU A 4 -18.31 -0.34 -5.21
N GLY A 5 -17.48 -1.26 -5.72
CA GLY A 5 -17.61 -2.68 -5.45
C GLY A 5 -17.44 -2.92 -3.95
N LEU A 6 -18.54 -3.14 -3.25
CA LEU A 6 -18.60 -3.50 -1.83
C LEU A 6 -18.53 -5.03 -1.68
N GLU A 7 -17.71 -5.70 -2.48
CA GLU A 7 -17.54 -7.16 -2.47
C GLU A 7 -16.14 -7.60 -2.02
N GLY A 8 -15.23 -6.66 -1.74
CA GLY A 8 -13.86 -6.98 -1.32
C GLY A 8 -13.74 -7.22 0.19
N GLU A 9 -12.91 -8.19 0.58
CA GLU A 9 -12.58 -8.45 1.97
C GLU A 9 -11.89 -7.25 2.65
N ILE A 10 -12.22 -7.02 3.93
CA ILE A 10 -11.62 -5.98 4.76
C ILE A 10 -11.17 -6.63 6.07
N GLU A 11 -9.87 -6.75 6.24
CA GLU A 11 -9.25 -7.16 7.49
C GLU A 11 -8.94 -5.95 8.36
N ARG A 12 -9.13 -6.11 9.67
CA ARG A 12 -8.66 -5.11 10.64
C ARG A 12 -7.19 -5.37 10.94
N LEU A 13 -6.32 -4.54 10.36
CA LEU A 13 -4.86 -4.65 10.50
C LEU A 13 -4.26 -3.37 11.09
N ASP A 14 -3.13 -3.52 11.79
CA ASP A 14 -2.28 -2.40 12.19
C ASP A 14 -1.20 -2.18 11.11
N PRO A 15 -1.13 -0.99 10.46
CA PRO A 15 -0.08 -0.68 9.49
C PRO A 15 1.33 -0.92 10.01
N GLN A 16 1.58 -0.76 11.31
CA GLN A 16 2.89 -0.99 11.92
C GLN A 16 3.36 -2.44 11.73
N GLU A 17 2.47 -3.42 11.81
CA GLU A 17 2.80 -4.83 11.59
C GLU A 17 3.18 -5.11 10.14
N ILE A 18 2.56 -4.41 9.18
CA ILE A 18 2.89 -4.50 7.75
C ILE A 18 4.26 -3.86 7.49
N TYR A 19 4.53 -2.72 8.12
CA TYR A 19 5.82 -2.04 7.98
C TYR A 19 6.97 -2.88 8.54
N GLU A 20 6.74 -3.59 9.63
CA GLU A 20 7.69 -4.55 10.21
C GLU A 20 7.86 -5.80 9.33
N ARG A 21 6.77 -6.39 8.84
CA ARG A 21 6.81 -7.52 7.88
C ARG A 21 7.66 -7.17 6.66
N ASP A 22 7.51 -5.95 6.15
CA ASP A 22 8.22 -5.46 4.97
C ASP A 22 9.64 -4.95 5.28
N ALA A 23 10.13 -5.22 6.50
CA ALA A 23 11.46 -4.88 6.99
C ALA A 23 11.81 -3.38 6.85
N TRP A 24 10.80 -2.50 6.90
CA TRP A 24 10.95 -1.08 6.62
C TRP A 24 11.57 -0.76 5.25
N VAL A 25 11.32 -1.62 4.27
CA VAL A 25 11.70 -1.42 2.86
C VAL A 25 10.46 -1.15 2.03
N CYS A 26 10.50 -0.11 1.21
CA CYS A 26 9.43 0.20 0.27
C CYS A 26 9.30 -0.94 -0.75
N GLN A 27 8.13 -1.56 -0.81
CA GLN A 27 7.90 -2.72 -1.69
C GLN A 27 7.76 -2.34 -3.18
N ILE A 28 7.65 -1.04 -3.48
CA ILE A 28 7.65 -0.52 -4.85
C ILE A 28 9.08 -0.28 -5.35
N CYS A 29 9.84 0.61 -4.71
CA CYS A 29 11.16 1.02 -5.19
C CYS A 29 12.33 0.25 -4.55
N ARG A 30 12.05 -0.65 -3.60
CA ARG A 30 13.04 -1.49 -2.88
C ARG A 30 14.08 -0.70 -2.08
N SER A 31 13.83 0.57 -1.79
CA SER A 31 14.69 1.40 -0.92
C SER A 31 14.15 1.45 0.52
N PRO A 32 15.02 1.68 1.53
CA PRO A 32 14.59 1.85 2.92
C PRO A 32 13.61 3.02 3.12
N VAL A 33 12.70 2.88 4.08
CA VAL A 33 11.78 3.93 4.53
C VAL A 33 12.22 4.41 5.91
N ASP A 34 12.42 5.73 6.09
CA ASP A 34 12.76 6.29 7.39
C ASP A 34 11.51 6.34 8.29
N ARG A 35 11.54 5.58 9.38
CA ARG A 35 10.46 5.46 10.39
C ARG A 35 10.06 6.79 11.02
N ARG A 36 10.96 7.77 11.01
CA ARG A 36 10.76 9.07 11.68
C ARG A 36 10.07 10.10 10.78
N ARG A 37 9.96 9.83 9.48
CA ARG A 37 9.24 10.70 8.56
C ARG A 37 7.75 10.50 8.76
N VAL A 38 7.03 11.60 8.86
CA VAL A 38 5.58 11.62 9.05
C VAL A 38 4.94 12.32 7.87
N TRP A 39 3.69 11.94 7.56
CA TRP A 39 2.91 12.66 6.56
C TRP A 39 2.83 14.16 6.92
N PRO A 40 2.95 15.10 5.96
CA PRO A 40 2.94 14.91 4.50
C PRO A 40 4.34 14.84 3.86
N ASP A 41 5.37 14.35 4.54
CA ASP A 41 6.69 14.14 3.90
C ASP A 41 6.58 13.13 2.75
N MET A 42 7.09 13.47 1.56
CA MET A 42 7.08 12.62 0.36
C MET A 42 7.71 11.23 0.58
N TRP A 43 8.61 11.11 1.55
CA TRP A 43 9.30 9.88 1.91
C TRP A 43 8.75 9.24 3.21
N SER A 44 7.61 9.70 3.72
CA SER A 44 6.94 9.06 4.86
C SER A 44 6.43 7.66 4.49
N PRO A 45 6.36 6.72 5.45
CA PRO A 45 5.71 5.43 5.24
C PRO A 45 4.23 5.61 4.93
N THR A 46 3.70 4.79 4.04
CA THR A 46 2.28 4.72 3.71
C THR A 46 1.90 3.29 3.38
N LEU A 47 0.71 2.89 3.81
CA LEU A 47 0.11 1.62 3.46
C LEU A 47 -0.43 1.69 2.02
N ASP A 48 0.17 0.92 1.13
CA ASP A 48 -0.19 0.81 -0.29
C ASP A 48 -0.90 -0.51 -0.56
N HIS A 49 -1.95 -0.50 -1.37
CA HIS A 49 -2.61 -1.71 -1.87
C HIS A 49 -1.94 -2.15 -3.17
N LYS A 50 -1.34 -3.34 -3.19
CA LYS A 50 -0.70 -3.94 -4.37
C LYS A 50 -1.64 -3.92 -5.58
N ILE A 51 -2.84 -4.47 -5.39
CA ILE A 51 -3.98 -4.32 -6.30
C ILE A 51 -4.86 -3.19 -5.74
N PRO A 52 -5.06 -2.09 -6.48
CA PRO A 52 -5.92 -0.99 -6.05
C PRO A 52 -7.34 -1.45 -5.74
N LEU A 53 -7.96 -0.84 -4.72
CA LEU A 53 -9.36 -1.09 -4.38
C LEU A 53 -10.30 -0.80 -5.57
N THR A 54 -9.96 0.20 -6.40
CA THR A 54 -10.71 0.55 -7.62
C THR A 54 -10.63 -0.52 -8.71
N ALA A 55 -9.64 -1.42 -8.63
CA ALA A 55 -9.46 -2.57 -9.50
C ALA A 55 -9.95 -3.88 -8.85
N GLY A 56 -10.65 -3.81 -7.73
CA GLY A 56 -11.16 -4.99 -7.01
C GLY A 56 -10.17 -5.61 -6.02
N GLY A 57 -9.05 -4.95 -5.71
CA GLY A 57 -8.17 -5.38 -4.64
C GLY A 57 -8.84 -5.27 -3.26
N GLU A 58 -8.43 -6.12 -2.35
CA GLU A 58 -8.98 -6.21 -0.98
C GLU A 58 -8.14 -5.44 0.03
N HIS A 59 -8.70 -5.10 1.18
CA HIS A 59 -7.94 -4.54 2.30
C HIS A 59 -7.53 -5.65 3.27
N THR A 60 -6.69 -6.55 2.79
CA THR A 60 -6.16 -7.71 3.53
C THR A 60 -4.66 -7.55 3.72
N ARG A 61 -4.10 -8.24 4.72
CA ARG A 61 -2.66 -8.28 4.98
C ARG A 61 -1.88 -8.66 3.72
N GLU A 62 -2.40 -9.55 2.89
CA GLU A 62 -1.77 -10.06 1.67
C GLU A 62 -1.67 -8.99 0.57
N ASN A 63 -2.72 -8.17 0.43
CA ASN A 63 -2.80 -7.14 -0.62
C ASN A 63 -2.22 -5.79 -0.18
N VAL A 64 -1.98 -5.54 1.10
CA VAL A 64 -1.32 -4.31 1.55
C VAL A 64 0.20 -4.46 1.72
N GLN A 65 0.93 -3.36 1.53
CA GLN A 65 2.38 -3.30 1.66
C GLN A 65 2.87 -1.90 2.10
N LEU A 66 4.08 -1.84 2.64
CA LEU A 66 4.79 -0.60 2.90
C LEU A 66 5.28 0.04 1.60
N SER A 67 5.03 1.33 1.46
CA SER A 67 5.61 2.18 0.42
C SER A 67 6.03 3.55 0.98
N HIS A 68 6.87 4.28 0.25
CA HIS A 68 6.97 5.72 0.44
C HIS A 68 5.69 6.38 -0.09
N TRP A 69 5.26 7.48 0.53
CA TRP A 69 4.09 8.25 0.05
C TRP A 69 4.21 8.65 -1.43
N LEU A 70 5.39 9.13 -1.86
CA LEU A 70 5.66 9.46 -3.26
C LEU A 70 5.58 8.25 -4.19
N CYS A 71 6.09 7.09 -3.78
CA CYS A 71 6.03 5.87 -4.59
C CYS A 71 4.59 5.41 -4.79
N ASN A 72 3.78 5.44 -3.72
CA ASN A 72 2.35 5.14 -3.79
C ASN A 72 1.63 6.12 -4.72
N LEU A 73 1.87 7.43 -4.56
CA LEU A 73 1.27 8.46 -5.40
C LEU A 73 1.62 8.26 -6.88
N HIS A 74 2.89 7.95 -7.18
CA HIS A 74 3.31 7.67 -8.55
C HIS A 74 2.68 6.39 -9.09
N LYS A 75 2.57 5.31 -8.30
CA LYS A 75 1.90 4.05 -8.69
C LYS A 75 0.44 4.31 -9.07
N GLY A 76 -0.30 5.04 -8.22
CA GLY A 76 -1.72 5.28 -8.39
C GLY A 76 -2.49 3.96 -8.55
N ASP A 77 -3.39 3.91 -9.53
CA ASP A 77 -4.21 2.73 -9.84
C ASP A 77 -3.50 1.70 -10.75
N ARG A 78 -2.19 1.83 -10.97
CA ARG A 78 -1.42 0.84 -11.76
C ARG A 78 -0.95 -0.30 -10.86
N PHE A 79 -1.06 -1.52 -11.35
CA PHE A 79 -0.60 -2.73 -10.68
C PHE A 79 -0.08 -3.74 -11.70
N LEU A 80 0.71 -4.71 -11.24
CA LEU A 80 1.19 -5.80 -12.07
C LEU A 80 0.10 -6.87 -12.18
N ILE A 81 -0.14 -7.35 -13.40
CA ILE A 81 -0.92 -8.55 -13.66
C ILE A 81 0.12 -9.66 -13.84
N GLU A 82 0.21 -10.57 -12.88
CA GLU A 82 0.98 -11.80 -13.07
C GLU A 82 0.15 -12.74 -13.95
N SER A 83 0.78 -13.23 -15.03
CA SER A 83 0.20 -14.13 -16.04
C SER A 83 0.29 -15.59 -15.64
#